data_AF-A0AB39TTV5-F1
#
_entry.id   AF-A0AB39TTV5-F1
#
_cell.length_a   1.000
_cell.length_b   1.000
_cell.length_c   1.000
_cell.angle_alpha   90.00
_cell.angle_beta   90.00
_cell.angle_gamma   90.00
#
_symmetry.space_group_name_H-M   'P 1'
#
loop_
_entity.id
_entity.type
_entity.pdbx_description
1 polymer ?
#
loop_
_entity_poly.entity_id
_entity_poly.type
_entity_poly.pdbx_seq_one_letter_code
_entity_poly.pdbx_strand_id
1 'polypeptide(L)'
;MADDTHPAPGPPEGPPPSPARHRRALPWLAGALALAVLDGGALWLWKPWQSQELPQSACWSALSRDDLKPLAGKSGRTTQQGAARLQTPTGPQDPANRGTTCVLDWFPDGGDGSRALLSVQVGPALHGIEADRTAESAQGRPVATLDVGGGAAALATTEPSRRVQFYVRCDVHVPPAGPNAQYIRIDVGGSTIDGASPAKARQAYADIALKVARVAAEEYECGDKAQLPATAPAVPDLAAH
;
A
#
# COMPACT_ATOMS: atom_id res chain seq x y z
N MET A 1 69.31 36.18 53.22
CA MET A 1 68.74 37.50 53.53
C MET A 1 69.28 38.45 52.47
N ALA A 2 68.46 39.34 51.89
CA ALA A 2 68.78 40.45 50.97
C ALA A 2 69.81 40.12 49.84
N ASP A 3 69.47 40.00 48.54
CA ASP A 3 68.46 40.67 47.71
C ASP A 3 68.79 42.14 47.34
N ASP A 4 68.25 42.58 46.20
CA ASP A 4 68.41 43.87 45.49
C ASP A 4 69.78 44.19 44.84
N THR A 5 69.89 44.89 43.70
CA THR A 5 69.22 44.98 42.36
C THR A 5 69.66 46.31 41.70
N HIS A 6 69.31 46.54 40.42
CA HIS A 6 69.41 47.77 39.59
C HIS A 6 70.60 47.92 38.62
N PRO A 7 70.43 48.62 37.46
CA PRO A 7 69.23 48.76 36.62
C PRO A 7 69.50 48.54 35.10
N ALA A 8 68.48 48.69 34.26
CA ALA A 8 68.56 48.54 32.79
C ALA A 8 68.34 49.86 32.01
N PRO A 9 68.69 49.91 30.71
CA PRO A 9 68.12 50.85 29.74
C PRO A 9 67.00 50.22 28.89
N GLY A 10 66.14 51.08 28.30
CA GLY A 10 64.89 50.71 27.62
C GLY A 10 64.95 50.51 26.08
N PRO A 11 63.78 50.45 25.42
CA PRO A 11 63.60 49.93 24.05
C PRO A 11 63.50 51.03 22.97
N PRO A 12 63.21 50.62 21.71
CA PRO A 12 62.24 51.33 20.88
C PRO A 12 61.08 50.46 20.37
N GLU A 13 59.86 50.93 20.65
CA GLU A 13 58.70 51.10 19.74
C GLU A 13 58.23 49.97 18.77
N GLY A 14 56.93 49.65 18.84
CA GLY A 14 56.11 49.04 17.77
C GLY A 14 54.92 49.97 17.43
N PRO A 15 53.74 49.51 16.95
CA PRO A 15 53.25 48.14 16.67
C PRO A 15 52.81 48.05 15.17
N PRO A 16 51.56 47.81 14.67
CA PRO A 16 50.35 47.10 15.14
C PRO A 16 50.05 45.72 14.48
N PRO A 17 49.18 45.48 13.45
CA PRO A 17 48.23 44.36 13.56
C PRO A 17 48.23 43.30 12.43
N SER A 18 47.63 42.15 12.77
CA SER A 18 47.43 40.92 11.97
C SER A 18 46.56 41.08 10.71
N PRO A 19 46.57 40.08 9.80
CA PRO A 19 45.50 39.08 9.87
C PRO A 19 45.96 37.60 9.68
N ALA A 20 45.08 36.67 10.03
CA ALA A 20 45.37 35.23 10.05
C ALA A 20 45.40 34.56 8.66
N ARG A 21 46.16 33.47 8.52
CA ARG A 21 45.99 32.47 7.45
C ARG A 21 45.92 31.03 7.97
N HIS A 22 44.67 30.61 8.16
CA HIS A 22 44.14 29.25 8.32
C HIS A 22 45.09 28.05 8.21
N ARG A 23 45.04 27.19 9.23
CA ARG A 23 45.28 25.74 9.07
C ARG A 23 44.47 25.21 7.89
N ARG A 24 45.13 24.63 6.88
CA ARG A 24 44.49 23.77 5.87
C ARG A 24 44.89 22.32 6.10
N ALA A 25 44.35 21.72 7.16
CA ALA A 25 44.25 20.27 7.23
C ALA A 25 43.29 19.81 6.11
N LEU A 26 43.59 18.66 5.47
CA LEU A 26 42.87 18.24 4.27
C LEU A 26 41.40 17.88 4.61
N PRO A 27 40.39 18.47 3.93
CA PRO A 27 38.98 18.13 4.15
C PRO A 27 38.60 16.75 3.58
N TRP A 28 39.49 16.12 2.80
CA TRP A 28 39.22 14.92 2.00
C TRP A 28 38.92 13.64 2.80
N LEU A 29 39.30 13.57 4.09
CA LEU A 29 38.98 12.42 4.94
C LEU A 29 37.55 12.42 5.49
N ALA A 30 36.85 13.56 5.50
CA ALA A 30 35.47 13.64 5.98
C ALA A 30 34.45 13.03 5.00
N GLY A 31 34.69 13.16 3.68
CA GLY A 31 33.76 12.68 2.64
C GLY A 31 33.66 11.15 2.56
N ALA A 32 34.77 10.43 2.75
CA ALA A 32 34.79 8.98 2.68
C ALA A 32 33.99 8.32 3.83
N LEU A 33 34.08 8.87 5.04
CA LEU A 33 33.32 8.40 6.20
C LEU A 33 31.81 8.69 6.08
N ALA A 34 31.42 9.81 5.48
CA ALA A 34 30.01 10.13 5.24
C ALA A 34 29.33 9.12 4.30
N LEU A 35 30.01 8.71 3.22
CA LEU A 35 29.50 7.70 2.28
C LEU A 35 29.44 6.31 2.93
N ALA A 36 30.49 5.88 3.64
CA ALA A 36 30.51 4.59 4.32
C ALA A 36 29.39 4.43 5.38
N VAL A 37 28.98 5.51 6.05
CA VAL A 37 27.85 5.51 6.99
C VAL A 37 26.50 5.47 6.26
N LEU A 38 26.37 6.08 5.07
CA LEU A 38 25.15 6.00 4.27
C LEU A 38 24.94 4.59 3.70
N ASP A 39 25.94 4.01 3.04
CA ASP A 39 25.82 2.66 2.46
C ASP A 39 25.72 1.57 3.56
N GLY A 40 26.60 1.65 4.58
CA GLY A 40 26.61 0.68 5.69
C GLY A 40 25.39 0.80 6.61
N GLY A 41 24.87 2.01 6.82
CA GLY A 41 23.66 2.26 7.62
C GLY A 41 22.39 1.84 6.90
N ALA A 42 22.28 2.11 5.60
CA ALA A 42 21.13 1.66 4.79
C ALA A 42 21.01 0.13 4.80
N LEU A 43 22.13 -0.60 4.63
CA LEU A 43 22.16 -2.06 4.66
C LEU A 43 21.84 -2.67 6.04
N TRP A 44 22.03 -1.95 7.15
CA TRP A 44 21.64 -2.40 8.49
C TRP A 44 20.16 -2.19 8.81
N LEU A 45 19.52 -1.20 8.18
CA LEU A 45 18.07 -1.00 8.22
C LEU A 45 17.34 -1.92 7.23
N TRP A 46 17.98 -2.24 6.09
CA TRP A 46 17.43 -3.16 5.11
C TRP A 46 17.62 -4.61 5.55
N LYS A 47 16.65 -5.14 6.29
CA LYS A 47 16.60 -6.54 6.73
C LYS A 47 15.78 -7.40 5.76
N PRO A 48 16.35 -7.96 4.67
CA PRO A 48 15.57 -8.74 3.70
C PRO A 48 14.92 -9.99 4.31
N TRP A 49 15.45 -10.52 5.42
CA TRP A 49 14.85 -11.63 6.16
C TRP A 49 13.59 -11.26 6.97
N GLN A 50 13.31 -9.97 7.17
CA GLN A 50 12.05 -9.49 7.77
C GLN A 50 11.00 -9.13 6.70
N SER A 51 11.15 -9.65 5.48
CA SER A 51 10.12 -9.55 4.43
C SER A 51 8.88 -10.36 4.81
N GLN A 52 7.68 -9.84 4.51
CA GLN A 52 6.49 -10.67 4.56
C GLN A 52 6.62 -11.83 3.56
N GLU A 53 6.51 -13.06 4.04
CA GLU A 53 6.47 -14.24 3.16
C GLU A 53 5.10 -14.31 2.50
N LEU A 54 5.09 -14.15 1.17
CA LEU A 54 3.91 -14.19 0.32
C LEU A 54 3.96 -15.44 -0.57
N PRO A 55 2.87 -16.22 -0.71
CA PRO A 55 2.75 -17.25 -1.74
C PRO A 55 2.93 -16.64 -3.14
N GLN A 56 3.65 -17.33 -4.04
CA GLN A 56 3.89 -16.82 -5.40
C GLN A 56 2.60 -16.60 -6.23
N SER A 57 1.50 -17.27 -5.87
CA SER A 57 0.21 -17.18 -6.54
C SER A 57 -0.81 -16.29 -5.80
N ALA A 58 -0.38 -15.41 -4.89
CA ALA A 58 -1.24 -14.65 -3.98
C ALA A 58 -2.38 -13.91 -4.72
N CYS A 59 -3.61 -14.32 -4.42
CA CYS A 59 -4.84 -13.91 -5.09
C CYS A 59 -4.69 -13.90 -6.62
N TRP A 60 -4.52 -15.10 -7.18
CA TRP A 60 -4.39 -15.35 -8.63
C TRP A 60 -3.15 -14.69 -9.24
N SER A 61 -2.09 -14.56 -8.44
CA SER A 61 -0.83 -13.89 -8.77
C SER A 61 -0.94 -12.38 -9.01
N ALA A 62 -2.07 -11.75 -8.68
CA ALA A 62 -2.26 -10.30 -8.83
C ALA A 62 -1.44 -9.47 -7.84
N LEU A 63 -1.00 -10.08 -6.71
CA LEU A 63 -0.45 -9.37 -5.56
C LEU A 63 1.03 -9.65 -5.34
N SER A 64 1.75 -8.62 -4.87
CA SER A 64 3.16 -8.68 -4.49
C SER A 64 3.35 -8.41 -2.99
N ARG A 65 4.59 -8.64 -2.49
CA ARG A 65 4.95 -8.35 -1.09
C ARG A 65 4.82 -6.87 -0.75
N ASP A 66 4.97 -5.99 -1.73
CA ASP A 66 4.91 -4.54 -1.53
C ASP A 66 3.47 -4.03 -1.34
N ASP A 67 2.48 -4.73 -1.92
CA ASP A 67 1.05 -4.39 -1.79
C ASP A 67 0.52 -4.61 -0.36
N LEU A 68 1.14 -5.49 0.41
CA LEU A 68 0.73 -5.84 1.77
C LEU A 68 1.48 -5.05 2.87
N LYS A 69 2.60 -4.39 2.54
CA LYS A 69 3.35 -3.53 3.47
C LYS A 69 2.50 -2.40 4.09
N PRO A 70 1.53 -1.77 3.39
CA PRO A 70 0.66 -0.75 4.00
C PRO A 70 -0.37 -1.30 5.00
N LEU A 71 -0.60 -2.61 5.03
CA LEU A 71 -1.72 -3.25 5.73
C LEU A 71 -1.36 -3.76 7.14
N ALA A 72 -0.09 -4.10 7.37
CA ALA A 72 0.43 -4.51 8.68
C ALA A 72 1.63 -3.64 9.10
N GLY A 73 1.59 -3.10 10.32
CA GLY A 73 2.68 -2.27 10.88
C GLY A 73 3.96 -3.04 11.24
N LYS A 74 4.00 -4.36 11.02
CA LYS A 74 5.13 -5.24 11.34
C LYS A 74 5.31 -6.36 10.32
N SER A 75 6.47 -7.00 10.37
CA SER A 75 6.78 -8.26 9.69
C SER A 75 5.99 -9.44 10.25
N GLY A 76 5.79 -10.45 9.39
CA GLY A 76 5.01 -11.65 9.64
C GLY A 76 4.82 -12.46 8.36
N ARG A 77 4.48 -13.73 8.49
CA ARG A 77 4.18 -14.63 7.36
C ARG A 77 2.75 -14.40 6.87
N THR A 78 2.49 -14.57 5.57
CA THR A 78 1.13 -14.62 5.03
C THR A 78 0.81 -15.98 4.41
N THR A 79 -0.45 -16.40 4.49
CA THR A 79 -0.97 -17.61 3.82
C THR A 79 -2.28 -17.30 3.11
N GLN A 80 -2.47 -17.85 1.91
CA GLN A 80 -3.71 -17.71 1.16
C GLN A 80 -4.72 -18.80 1.53
N GLN A 81 -5.97 -18.40 1.73
CA GLN A 81 -7.16 -19.24 1.61
C GLN A 81 -8.00 -18.81 0.40
N GLY A 82 -8.96 -19.64 -0.02
CA GLY A 82 -9.87 -19.36 -1.14
C GLY A 82 -9.54 -20.14 -2.42
N ALA A 83 -10.16 -19.77 -3.53
CA ALA A 83 -10.07 -20.54 -4.78
C ALA A 83 -8.75 -20.31 -5.54
N ALA A 84 -8.21 -21.36 -6.15
CA ALA A 84 -6.95 -21.30 -6.89
C ALA A 84 -7.02 -20.57 -8.24
N ARG A 85 -8.23 -20.31 -8.76
CA ARG A 85 -8.51 -19.56 -10.00
C ARG A 85 -9.79 -18.75 -9.84
N LEU A 86 -9.98 -17.75 -10.70
CA LEU A 86 -11.25 -17.05 -10.82
C LEU A 86 -12.32 -17.96 -11.44
N GLN A 87 -13.53 -17.91 -10.89
CA GLN A 87 -14.71 -18.60 -11.43
C GLN A 87 -15.41 -17.70 -12.44
N THR A 88 -15.07 -17.88 -13.71
CA THR A 88 -15.58 -17.05 -14.79
C THR A 88 -17.03 -17.42 -15.14
N PRO A 89 -17.82 -16.50 -15.69
CA PRO A 89 -19.23 -16.73 -16.06
C PRO A 89 -19.44 -17.80 -17.14
N THR A 90 -18.39 -18.09 -17.90
CA THR A 90 -18.27 -19.14 -18.92
C THR A 90 -17.84 -20.51 -18.36
N GLY A 91 -17.28 -20.57 -17.15
CA GLY A 91 -16.87 -21.81 -16.47
C GLY A 91 -17.65 -22.27 -15.22
N PRO A 92 -18.96 -21.95 -15.00
CA PRO A 92 -19.66 -22.31 -13.77
C PRO A 92 -20.02 -23.80 -13.71
N GLN A 93 -19.59 -24.49 -12.64
CA GLN A 93 -20.27 -25.72 -12.19
C GLN A 93 -21.46 -25.41 -11.26
N ASP A 94 -21.52 -24.21 -10.68
CA ASP A 94 -22.65 -23.66 -9.95
C ASP A 94 -22.99 -22.26 -10.51
N PRO A 95 -24.20 -22.03 -11.06
CA PRO A 95 -24.61 -20.71 -11.55
C PRO A 95 -25.05 -19.75 -10.45
N ALA A 96 -25.27 -20.20 -9.21
CA ALA A 96 -25.72 -19.39 -8.08
C ALA A 96 -24.56 -18.69 -7.35
N ASN A 97 -23.46 -19.40 -7.08
CA ASN A 97 -22.26 -18.83 -6.49
C ASN A 97 -21.27 -18.37 -7.57
N ARG A 98 -21.44 -17.13 -8.05
CA ARG A 98 -20.58 -16.49 -9.08
C ARG A 98 -19.42 -15.65 -8.51
N GLY A 99 -19.18 -15.75 -7.20
CA GLY A 99 -18.19 -14.94 -6.48
C GLY A 99 -16.98 -15.76 -6.07
N THR A 100 -15.81 -15.40 -6.59
CA THR A 100 -14.53 -16.01 -6.21
C THR A 100 -13.89 -15.21 -5.09
N THR A 101 -13.58 -15.85 -3.95
CA THR A 101 -12.89 -15.19 -2.84
C THR A 101 -11.45 -15.68 -2.71
N CYS A 102 -10.54 -14.75 -2.43
CA CYS A 102 -9.20 -14.96 -1.91
C CYS A 102 -9.11 -14.26 -0.54
N VAL A 103 -8.57 -14.94 0.47
CA VAL A 103 -8.28 -14.34 1.79
C VAL A 103 -6.80 -14.52 2.08
N LEU A 104 -6.13 -13.47 2.55
CA LEU A 104 -4.77 -13.56 3.07
C LEU A 104 -4.79 -13.41 4.59
N ASP A 105 -4.44 -14.50 5.27
CA ASP A 105 -4.17 -14.49 6.70
C ASP A 105 -2.72 -14.07 6.94
N TRP A 106 -2.51 -13.24 7.97
CA TRP A 106 -1.20 -12.82 8.45
C TRP A 106 -0.92 -13.42 9.84
N PHE A 107 0.31 -13.89 10.02
CA PHE A 107 0.83 -14.48 11.24
C PHE A 107 1.97 -13.60 11.76
N PRO A 108 1.87 -13.02 12.97
CA PRO A 108 2.93 -12.19 13.53
C PRO A 108 4.22 -12.99 13.76
N ASP A 109 5.37 -12.37 13.45
CA ASP A 109 6.68 -12.94 13.84
C ASP A 109 6.75 -13.08 15.38
N GLY A 110 6.69 -14.31 15.88
CA GLY A 110 6.79 -14.62 17.31
C GLY A 110 5.51 -14.36 18.12
N GLY A 111 4.33 -14.36 17.50
CA GLY A 111 3.04 -14.29 18.22
C GLY A 111 2.07 -15.41 17.83
N ASP A 112 1.13 -15.69 18.73
CA ASP A 112 0.12 -16.74 18.52
C ASP A 112 -1.11 -16.25 17.73
N GLY A 113 -1.59 -17.09 16.81
CA GLY A 113 -2.82 -16.90 16.05
C GLY A 113 -2.67 -16.11 14.74
N SER A 114 -3.51 -16.46 13.76
CA SER A 114 -3.64 -15.72 12.50
C SER A 114 -4.62 -14.54 12.62
N ARG A 115 -4.53 -13.60 11.67
CA ARG A 115 -5.47 -12.49 11.52
C ARG A 115 -5.72 -12.23 10.03
N ALA A 116 -6.98 -12.05 9.64
CA ALA A 116 -7.33 -11.71 8.26
C ALA A 116 -6.81 -10.31 7.89
N LEU A 117 -5.74 -10.27 7.08
CA LEU A 117 -5.08 -9.06 6.61
C LEU A 117 -5.84 -8.45 5.42
N LEU A 118 -6.30 -9.32 4.51
CA LEU A 118 -6.94 -8.95 3.26
C LEU A 118 -8.00 -9.99 2.88
N SER A 119 -9.14 -9.53 2.41
CA SER A 119 -10.16 -10.30 1.70
C SER A 119 -10.42 -9.64 0.36
N VAL A 120 -10.42 -10.43 -0.71
CA VAL A 120 -10.66 -10.02 -2.09
C VAL A 120 -11.75 -10.92 -2.66
N GLN A 121 -12.89 -10.35 -3.03
CA GLN A 121 -13.96 -11.05 -3.74
C GLN A 121 -14.13 -10.50 -5.15
N VAL A 122 -14.11 -11.37 -6.16
CA VAL A 122 -14.35 -11.03 -7.57
C VAL A 122 -15.62 -11.74 -8.04
N GLY A 123 -16.57 -11.01 -8.63
CA GLY A 123 -17.80 -11.58 -9.17
C GLY A 123 -18.60 -10.58 -10.00
N PRO A 124 -19.71 -10.99 -10.65
CA PRO A 124 -20.58 -10.06 -11.37
C PRO A 124 -21.30 -9.12 -10.41
N ALA A 125 -21.45 -7.84 -10.80
CA ALA A 125 -22.18 -6.82 -10.04
C ALA A 125 -23.69 -6.99 -10.23
N LEU A 126 -24.27 -8.07 -9.67
CA LEU A 126 -25.64 -8.54 -9.91
C LEU A 126 -26.73 -7.45 -9.79
N HIS A 127 -26.54 -6.46 -8.91
CA HIS A 127 -27.51 -5.39 -8.65
C HIS A 127 -27.14 -4.06 -9.32
N GLY A 128 -25.90 -3.91 -9.79
CA GLY A 128 -25.34 -2.65 -10.31
C GLY A 128 -24.82 -1.70 -9.21
N ILE A 129 -23.97 -0.75 -9.64
CA ILE A 129 -23.18 0.15 -8.75
C ILE A 129 -24.07 0.93 -7.78
N GLU A 130 -25.17 1.50 -8.27
CA GLU A 130 -26.07 2.33 -7.45
C GLU A 130 -26.81 1.56 -6.37
N ALA A 131 -27.10 0.28 -6.60
CA ALA A 131 -27.73 -0.59 -5.61
C ALA A 131 -26.73 -0.94 -4.50
N ASP A 132 -25.49 -1.30 -4.85
CA ASP A 132 -24.41 -1.53 -3.87
C ASP A 132 -24.09 -0.24 -3.07
N ARG A 133 -24.00 0.92 -3.74
CA ARG A 133 -23.84 2.24 -3.10
C ARG A 133 -24.95 2.53 -2.08
N THR A 134 -26.19 2.23 -2.46
CA THR A 134 -27.36 2.39 -1.58
C THR A 134 -27.31 1.41 -0.41
N ALA A 135 -26.92 0.16 -0.63
CA ALA A 135 -26.84 -0.88 0.40
C ALA A 135 -25.73 -0.61 1.44
N GLU A 136 -24.58 -0.08 1.04
CA GLU A 136 -23.53 0.36 1.96
C GLU A 136 -23.96 1.63 2.74
N SER A 137 -24.60 2.60 2.05
CA SER A 137 -25.15 3.81 2.69
C SER A 137 -26.22 3.47 3.74
N ALA A 138 -27.10 2.51 3.44
CA ALA A 138 -28.16 2.04 4.35
C ALA A 138 -27.62 1.29 5.57
N GLN A 139 -26.38 0.81 5.55
CA GLN A 139 -25.67 0.27 6.72
C GLN A 139 -25.04 1.36 7.60
N GLY A 140 -25.38 2.64 7.38
CA GLY A 140 -24.87 3.79 8.14
C GLY A 140 -23.42 4.16 7.82
N ARG A 141 -22.86 3.64 6.72
CA ARG A 141 -21.47 3.90 6.32
C ARG A 141 -21.40 5.10 5.38
N PRO A 142 -20.57 6.12 5.66
CA PRO A 142 -20.08 7.03 4.64
C PRO A 142 -19.49 6.25 3.45
N VAL A 143 -20.01 6.53 2.25
CA VAL A 143 -19.55 5.99 0.97
C VAL A 143 -19.12 7.15 0.08
N ALA A 144 -17.93 7.09 -0.50
CA ALA A 144 -17.53 7.98 -1.58
C ALA A 144 -17.44 7.23 -2.90
N THR A 145 -18.02 7.80 -3.95
CA THR A 145 -17.70 7.44 -5.32
C THR A 145 -16.32 8.00 -5.68
N LEU A 146 -15.44 7.14 -6.19
CA LEU A 146 -14.16 7.53 -6.76
C LEU A 146 -14.31 7.53 -8.29
N ASP A 147 -13.88 8.62 -8.94
CA ASP A 147 -13.71 8.61 -10.39
C ASP A 147 -12.45 7.82 -10.74
N VAL A 148 -12.62 6.79 -11.58
CA VAL A 148 -11.59 5.86 -12.02
C VAL A 148 -11.17 6.16 -13.48
N GLY A 149 -11.99 6.91 -14.22
CA GLY A 149 -11.90 7.00 -15.68
C GLY A 149 -12.32 5.72 -16.42
N GLY A 150 -12.35 5.77 -17.75
CA GLY A 150 -12.59 4.62 -18.63
C GLY A 150 -13.99 3.98 -18.57
N GLY A 151 -14.93 4.56 -17.81
CA GLY A 151 -16.22 3.90 -17.54
C GLY A 151 -16.11 2.73 -16.55
N ALA A 152 -14.96 2.57 -15.90
CA ALA A 152 -14.88 1.92 -14.60
C ALA A 152 -15.31 2.92 -13.51
N ALA A 153 -15.66 2.42 -12.32
CA ALA A 153 -16.03 3.23 -11.17
C ALA A 153 -15.57 2.51 -9.89
N ALA A 154 -15.42 3.25 -8.79
CA ALA A 154 -15.22 2.61 -7.49
C ALA A 154 -16.00 3.30 -6.36
N LEU A 155 -16.30 2.53 -5.33
CA LEU A 155 -16.91 2.99 -4.08
C LEU A 155 -15.94 2.70 -2.93
N ALA A 156 -15.67 3.68 -2.08
CA ALA A 156 -14.88 3.50 -0.86
C ALA A 156 -15.75 3.70 0.37
N THR A 157 -15.68 2.78 1.33
CA THR A 157 -16.41 2.83 2.60
C THR A 157 -15.47 3.09 3.78
N THR A 158 -16.02 3.64 4.87
CA THR A 158 -15.30 3.86 6.13
C THR A 158 -15.38 2.66 7.07
N GLU A 159 -15.00 2.87 8.33
CA GLU A 159 -15.21 1.90 9.41
C GLU A 159 -16.68 1.47 9.55
N PRO A 160 -16.93 0.25 10.06
CA PRO A 160 -15.93 -0.75 10.47
C PRO A 160 -15.32 -1.54 9.29
N SER A 161 -15.89 -1.48 8.09
CA SER A 161 -15.55 -2.40 6.99
C SER A 161 -14.35 -1.97 6.14
N ARG A 162 -14.13 -0.65 6.00
CA ARG A 162 -13.02 -0.02 5.24
C ARG A 162 -12.78 -0.67 3.86
N ARG A 163 -13.84 -0.90 3.10
CA ARG A 163 -13.80 -1.62 1.81
C ARG A 163 -13.66 -0.67 0.63
N VAL A 164 -13.01 -1.15 -0.44
CA VAL A 164 -13.03 -0.55 -1.77
C VAL A 164 -13.69 -1.54 -2.71
N GLN A 165 -14.82 -1.14 -3.29
CA GLN A 165 -15.52 -1.90 -4.33
C GLN A 165 -15.21 -1.26 -5.69
N PHE A 166 -14.50 -1.98 -6.54
CA PHE A 166 -14.08 -1.52 -7.87
C PHE A 166 -14.91 -2.22 -8.94
N TYR A 167 -15.45 -1.47 -9.90
CA TYR A 167 -16.38 -1.95 -10.91
C TYR A 167 -15.78 -1.75 -12.30
N VAL A 168 -15.52 -2.85 -13.02
CA VAL A 168 -15.02 -2.82 -14.40
C VAL A 168 -16.16 -3.16 -15.34
N ARG A 169 -16.40 -2.33 -16.36
CA ARG A 169 -17.36 -2.67 -17.40
C ARG A 169 -16.83 -3.82 -18.25
N CYS A 170 -17.66 -4.84 -18.42
CA CYS A 170 -17.32 -6.09 -19.10
C CYS A 170 -18.49 -6.63 -19.96
N ASP A 171 -19.68 -6.01 -19.88
CA ASP A 171 -20.90 -6.35 -20.65
C ASP A 171 -21.34 -7.83 -20.54
N VAL A 172 -20.98 -8.50 -19.45
CA VAL A 172 -21.18 -9.95 -19.28
C VAL A 172 -22.65 -10.33 -19.17
N HIS A 173 -23.06 -11.35 -19.92
CA HIS A 173 -24.34 -12.01 -19.72
C HIS A 173 -24.21 -13.17 -18.71
N VAL A 174 -24.74 -13.00 -17.50
CA VAL A 174 -24.68 -14.00 -16.42
C VAL A 174 -26.09 -14.47 -16.02
N PRO A 175 -26.66 -15.51 -16.62
CA PRO A 175 -27.96 -16.03 -16.17
C PRO A 175 -27.91 -16.47 -14.70
N PRO A 176 -28.92 -16.15 -13.86
CA PRO A 176 -30.18 -15.44 -14.15
C PRO A 176 -30.15 -13.92 -13.89
N ALA A 177 -28.96 -13.32 -13.73
CA ALA A 177 -28.83 -11.89 -13.44
C ALA A 177 -29.45 -11.03 -14.54
N GLY A 178 -30.16 -9.97 -14.13
CA GLY A 178 -30.79 -9.03 -15.04
C GLY A 178 -29.79 -8.14 -15.80
N PRO A 179 -30.28 -7.15 -16.56
CA PRO A 179 -29.45 -6.29 -17.41
C PRO A 179 -28.40 -5.43 -16.66
N ASN A 180 -28.36 -5.49 -15.33
CA ASN A 180 -27.43 -4.73 -14.49
C ASN A 180 -26.04 -5.39 -14.36
N ALA A 181 -25.90 -6.68 -14.70
CA ALA A 181 -24.65 -7.44 -14.56
C ALA A 181 -23.55 -7.08 -15.60
N GLN A 182 -23.64 -5.91 -16.24
CA GLN A 182 -22.66 -5.37 -17.20
C GLN A 182 -21.27 -5.10 -16.61
N TYR A 183 -21.12 -5.19 -15.28
CA TYR A 183 -19.87 -4.93 -14.57
C TYR A 183 -19.43 -6.17 -13.79
N ILE A 184 -18.12 -6.40 -13.75
CA ILE A 184 -17.51 -7.20 -12.69
C ILE A 184 -17.20 -6.30 -11.49
N ARG A 185 -17.46 -6.78 -10.28
CA ARG A 185 -17.14 -6.14 -9.01
C ARG A 185 -15.96 -6.87 -8.37
N ILE A 186 -14.95 -6.10 -7.99
CA ILE A 186 -13.81 -6.50 -7.19
C ILE A 186 -13.97 -5.81 -5.84
N ASP A 187 -14.32 -6.55 -4.80
CA ASP A 187 -14.55 -6.06 -3.44
C ASP A 187 -13.32 -6.38 -2.58
N VAL A 188 -12.62 -5.36 -2.09
CA VAL A 188 -11.36 -5.47 -1.35
C VAL A 188 -11.51 -4.82 0.02
N GLY A 189 -11.16 -5.55 1.08
CA GLY A 189 -11.12 -5.00 2.44
C GLY A 189 -10.32 -5.86 3.40
N GLY A 190 -10.26 -5.47 4.66
CA GLY A 190 -9.49 -6.16 5.69
C GLY A 190 -9.24 -5.30 6.92
N SER A 191 -8.64 -5.88 7.96
CA SER A 191 -8.24 -5.13 9.15
C SER A 191 -6.81 -4.60 9.03
N THR A 192 -6.60 -3.33 9.40
CA THR A 192 -5.25 -2.80 9.63
C THR A 192 -4.64 -3.48 10.84
N ILE A 193 -3.48 -4.12 10.67
CA ILE A 193 -2.82 -4.89 11.73
C ILE A 193 -1.67 -4.07 12.35
N ASP A 194 -1.49 -4.22 13.66
CA ASP A 194 -0.36 -3.70 14.45
C ASP A 194 0.00 -2.21 14.19
N GLY A 195 -1.03 -1.36 14.14
CA GLY A 195 -0.86 0.09 14.00
C GLY A 195 -0.66 0.59 12.56
N ALA A 196 -0.91 -0.24 11.55
CA ALA A 196 -0.94 0.20 10.15
C ALA A 196 -1.91 1.38 9.95
N SER A 197 -1.48 2.39 9.20
CA SER A 197 -2.22 3.63 8.99
C SER A 197 -3.51 3.38 8.18
N PRO A 198 -4.71 3.71 8.71
CA PRO A 198 -5.97 3.51 8.00
C PRO A 198 -6.03 4.19 6.63
N ALA A 199 -5.46 5.38 6.50
CA ALA A 199 -5.40 6.10 5.22
C ALA A 199 -4.53 5.36 4.18
N LYS A 200 -3.34 4.88 4.58
CA LYS A 200 -2.46 4.10 3.69
C LYS A 200 -3.06 2.76 3.31
N ALA A 201 -3.76 2.10 4.24
CA ALA A 201 -4.44 0.83 3.97
C ALA A 201 -5.62 1.00 3.00
N ARG A 202 -6.45 2.05 3.14
CA ARG A 202 -7.52 2.36 2.16
C ARG A 202 -6.97 2.60 0.76
N GLN A 203 -5.86 3.34 0.61
CA GLN A 203 -5.23 3.52 -0.70
C GLN A 203 -4.71 2.18 -1.26
N ALA A 204 -4.01 1.40 -0.43
CA ALA A 204 -3.53 0.08 -0.84
C ALA A 204 -4.67 -0.87 -1.25
N TYR A 205 -5.85 -0.82 -0.62
CA TYR A 205 -7.02 -1.57 -1.07
C TYR A 205 -7.50 -1.13 -2.47
N ALA A 206 -7.39 0.15 -2.84
CA ALA A 206 -7.71 0.62 -4.18
C ALA A 206 -6.63 0.20 -5.22
N ASP A 207 -5.35 0.24 -4.85
CA ASP A 207 -4.25 -0.24 -5.70
C ASP A 207 -4.35 -1.76 -5.94
N ILE A 208 -4.67 -2.52 -4.89
CA ILE A 208 -4.98 -3.95 -4.92
C ILE A 208 -6.20 -4.23 -5.79
N ALA A 209 -7.28 -3.45 -5.63
CA ALA A 209 -8.51 -3.62 -6.41
C ALA A 209 -8.24 -3.41 -7.91
N LEU A 210 -7.43 -2.41 -8.29
CA LEU A 210 -7.03 -2.21 -9.69
C LEU A 210 -6.15 -3.34 -10.23
N LYS A 211 -5.22 -3.88 -9.43
CA LYS A 211 -4.39 -5.03 -9.84
C LYS A 211 -5.23 -6.28 -10.09
N VAL A 212 -6.13 -6.61 -9.15
CA VAL A 212 -7.06 -7.73 -9.28
C VAL A 212 -8.05 -7.48 -10.42
N ALA A 213 -8.50 -6.23 -10.64
CA ALA A 213 -9.38 -5.88 -11.74
C ALA A 213 -8.77 -6.14 -13.13
N ARG A 214 -7.44 -6.03 -13.30
CA ARG A 214 -6.76 -6.40 -14.56
C ARG A 214 -6.81 -7.90 -14.80
N VAL A 215 -6.36 -8.70 -13.83
CA VAL A 215 -6.42 -10.18 -13.91
C VAL A 215 -7.86 -10.67 -14.11
N ALA A 216 -8.83 -10.05 -13.42
CA ALA A 216 -10.24 -10.38 -13.59
C ALA A 216 -10.79 -9.95 -14.96
N ALA A 217 -10.36 -8.82 -15.53
CA ALA A 217 -10.79 -8.40 -16.86
C ALA A 217 -10.23 -9.29 -17.98
N GLU A 218 -9.02 -9.81 -17.80
CA GLU A 218 -8.39 -10.80 -18.69
C GLU A 218 -9.11 -12.15 -18.60
N GLU A 219 -9.28 -12.71 -17.40
CA GLU A 219 -9.94 -14.01 -17.18
C GLU A 219 -11.44 -14.00 -17.54
N TYR A 220 -12.15 -12.88 -17.37
CA TYR A 220 -13.56 -12.72 -17.80
C TYR A 220 -13.70 -12.36 -19.28
N GLU A 221 -12.61 -12.30 -20.05
CA GLU A 221 -12.58 -12.00 -21.49
C GLU A 221 -13.26 -10.65 -21.86
N CYS A 222 -13.15 -9.63 -21.00
CA CYS A 222 -13.88 -8.36 -21.14
C CYS A 222 -13.52 -7.53 -22.40
N GLY A 223 -12.38 -7.84 -23.05
CA GLY A 223 -11.88 -7.15 -24.24
C GLY A 223 -11.80 -5.63 -24.08
N ASP A 224 -12.06 -4.91 -25.17
CA ASP A 224 -11.96 -3.43 -25.25
C ASP A 224 -12.95 -2.67 -24.33
N LYS A 225 -13.80 -3.36 -23.57
CA LYS A 225 -14.73 -2.75 -22.59
C LYS A 225 -14.02 -2.37 -21.29
N ALA A 226 -12.99 -3.11 -20.91
CA ALA A 226 -12.29 -2.94 -19.63
C ALA A 226 -11.20 -1.85 -19.72
N GLN A 227 -11.62 -0.59 -19.89
CA GLN A 227 -10.69 0.55 -19.90
C GLN A 227 -10.22 0.88 -18.48
N LEU A 228 -9.19 0.17 -18.02
CA LEU A 228 -8.61 0.34 -16.68
C LEU A 228 -7.52 1.41 -16.67
N PRO A 229 -7.47 2.30 -15.66
CA PRO A 229 -6.43 3.33 -15.56
C PRO A 229 -5.07 2.73 -15.23
N ALA A 230 -4.00 3.49 -15.48
CA ALA A 230 -2.62 3.08 -15.18
C ALA A 230 -2.37 2.91 -13.66
N THR A 231 -3.02 3.73 -12.84
CA THR A 231 -2.93 3.78 -11.36
C THR A 231 -4.34 3.90 -10.77
N ALA A 232 -4.54 3.47 -9.52
CA ALA A 232 -5.83 3.66 -8.86
C ALA A 232 -6.05 5.14 -8.52
N PRO A 233 -7.31 5.61 -8.39
CA PRO A 233 -7.58 6.95 -7.89
C PRO A 233 -7.14 7.12 -6.43
N ALA A 234 -6.93 8.36 -6.03
CA ALA A 234 -6.66 8.71 -4.64
C ALA A 234 -7.93 8.51 -3.79
N VAL A 235 -7.85 7.69 -2.73
CA VAL A 235 -8.97 7.48 -1.80
C VAL A 235 -9.00 8.64 -0.80
N PRO A 236 -10.08 9.43 -0.72
CA PRO A 236 -10.18 10.57 0.20
C PRO A 236 -10.22 10.11 1.65
N ASP A 237 -9.80 10.99 2.58
CA ASP A 237 -10.02 10.72 4.01
C ASP A 237 -11.46 11.03 4.40
N LEU A 238 -12.30 10.00 4.28
CA LEU A 238 -13.67 10.02 4.75
C LEU A 238 -13.66 9.92 6.28
N ALA A 239 -13.78 11.08 6.93
CA ALA A 239 -13.96 11.18 8.36
C ALA A 239 -15.27 10.46 8.77
N ALA A 240 -15.23 9.77 9.91
CA ALA A 240 -16.45 9.39 10.60
C ALA A 240 -17.07 10.65 11.23
N HIS A 241 -18.38 10.81 11.08
CA HIS A 241 -19.20 11.82 11.75
C HIS A 241 -19.97 11.18 12.91
#